data_AF-A0A0G2FNH3-F1
#
_entry.id   AF-A0A0G2FNH3-F1
#
_cell.length_a   1.000
_cell.length_b   1.000
_cell.length_c   1.000
_cell.angle_alpha   90.00
_cell.angle_beta   90.00
_cell.angle_gamma   90.00
#
_symmetry.space_group_name_H-M   'P 1'
#
loop_
_entity.id
_entity.type
_entity.pdbx_description
1 polymer ?
#
loop_
_entity_poly.entity_id
_entity_poly.type
_entity_poly.pdbx_seq_one_letter_code
_entity_poly.pdbx_strand_id
1 'polypeptide(L)'
;MKHPVSSPLIINLPPFPVQDIDNVDSYLPSFLHRFPSATIHYRWANSLEDHATQVEVNGTASEAEPAELLSRLTPLYWPTPIHDTLIAYEFLVEHLSPPADDSTGSRLKRRPVYVYGSYLGASLASSLGLTESHTHQPMAIRGLLAFNGIFNWTTLLPHHPNNRLMLDDLLDIDSLDEIDKDVRLMKELIPSHFHQPANLFDPFASPILFFHTAGMLVPPSFTERSLPNLSHGFVDAEDQLSARSSTADAEDLYDRAYLYSDPEDPPPPTPYEDMETDMEPDPGTEDTNTDTSSSAESSPPPSKPKPPRRGYVAFPPRASSLKIPDTLLMHTTSPPGPVVPGSVQGQQQRLALWKRLKSAENSFGTQALGLAGLMRRSVNLYELRERAMWDIEFAGWDTEALRRVQVHDVGPADRGAGGFGLGRQGEEIAGRWLKSRLG
;
A
#
# COMPACT_ATOMS: atom_id res chain seq x y z
N MET A 1 -26.56 -14.90 -18.97
CA MET A 1 -27.58 -15.05 -17.91
C MET A 1 -27.89 -13.68 -17.34
N LYS A 2 -29.16 -13.33 -17.05
CA LYS A 2 -29.47 -12.12 -16.28
C LYS A 2 -29.33 -12.44 -14.80
N HIS A 3 -28.46 -11.72 -14.09
CA HIS A 3 -28.25 -11.91 -12.65
C HIS A 3 -29.23 -11.06 -11.84
N PRO A 4 -29.73 -11.55 -10.70
CA PRO A 4 -30.49 -10.74 -9.74
C PRO A 4 -29.75 -9.45 -9.34
N VAL A 5 -30.51 -8.38 -9.05
CA VAL A 5 -29.94 -7.09 -8.59
C VAL A 5 -29.25 -7.19 -7.22
N SER A 6 -29.53 -8.23 -6.44
CA SER A 6 -28.85 -8.55 -5.19
C SER A 6 -27.60 -9.41 -5.38
N SER A 7 -27.35 -9.93 -6.59
CA SER A 7 -26.17 -10.75 -6.83
C SER A 7 -24.89 -9.93 -6.65
N PRO A 8 -23.87 -10.50 -6.00
CA PRO A 8 -22.59 -9.84 -5.85
C PRO A 8 -22.04 -9.32 -7.18
N LEU A 9 -21.39 -8.15 -7.14
CA LEU A 9 -20.70 -7.58 -8.29
C LEU A 9 -19.19 -7.71 -8.10
N ILE A 10 -18.48 -8.12 -9.15
CA ILE A 10 -17.02 -8.07 -9.19
C ILE A 10 -16.60 -6.88 -10.05
N ILE A 11 -15.80 -5.98 -9.49
CA ILE A 11 -15.14 -4.90 -10.23
C ILE A 11 -13.75 -5.38 -10.61
N ASN A 12 -13.44 -5.40 -11.90
CA ASN A 12 -12.14 -5.77 -12.43
C ASN A 12 -11.37 -4.50 -12.82
N LEU A 13 -10.15 -4.36 -12.29
CA LEU A 13 -9.17 -3.36 -12.67
C LEU A 13 -8.03 -4.08 -13.42
N PRO A 14 -7.97 -3.94 -14.76
CA PRO A 14 -6.98 -4.61 -15.60
C PRO A 14 -5.52 -4.31 -15.18
N PRO A 15 -4.54 -5.11 -15.62
CA PRO A 15 -3.13 -4.90 -15.26
C PRO A 15 -2.56 -3.59 -15.80
N PHE A 16 -2.99 -3.21 -16.99
CA PHE A 16 -2.60 -2.01 -17.72
C PHE A 16 -3.81 -1.43 -18.45
N PRO A 17 -3.82 -0.12 -18.76
CA PRO A 17 -4.82 0.51 -19.63
C PRO A 17 -5.08 -0.31 -20.91
N VAL A 18 -6.36 -0.67 -21.11
CA VAL A 18 -6.80 -1.57 -22.18
C VAL A 18 -6.63 -0.91 -23.54
N GLN A 19 -5.93 -1.60 -24.45
CA GLN A 19 -5.73 -1.14 -25.83
C GLN A 19 -6.84 -1.61 -26.77
N ASP A 20 -7.33 -2.83 -26.58
CA ASP A 20 -8.37 -3.45 -27.40
C ASP A 20 -9.57 -3.83 -26.51
N ILE A 21 -10.61 -3.01 -26.58
CA ILE A 21 -11.84 -3.17 -25.79
C ILE A 21 -12.72 -4.30 -26.36
N ASP A 22 -12.57 -4.65 -27.63
CA ASP A 22 -13.38 -5.70 -28.26
C ASP A 22 -12.88 -7.11 -27.88
N ASN A 23 -11.61 -7.21 -27.49
CA ASN A 23 -11.01 -8.45 -26.99
C ASN A 23 -11.16 -8.58 -25.46
N VAL A 24 -12.28 -9.17 -25.02
CA VAL A 24 -12.57 -9.42 -23.59
C VAL A 24 -11.47 -10.21 -22.89
N ASP A 25 -10.85 -11.18 -23.57
CA ASP A 25 -9.79 -12.02 -23.01
C ASP A 25 -8.49 -11.24 -22.73
N SER A 26 -8.35 -10.04 -23.30
CA SER A 26 -7.19 -9.18 -23.06
C SER A 26 -7.21 -8.51 -21.68
N TYR A 27 -8.39 -8.29 -21.10
CA TYR A 27 -8.55 -7.49 -19.89
C TYR A 27 -9.37 -8.17 -18.77
N LEU A 28 -10.21 -9.16 -19.09
CA LEU A 28 -11.02 -9.87 -18.11
C LEU A 28 -10.51 -11.32 -17.93
N PRO A 29 -9.90 -11.63 -16.77
CA PRO A 29 -9.43 -12.98 -16.47
C PRO A 29 -10.52 -14.05 -16.61
N SER A 30 -10.15 -15.22 -17.12
CA SER A 30 -11.08 -16.31 -17.42
C SER A 30 -11.88 -16.77 -16.20
N PHE A 31 -11.25 -16.79 -15.02
CA PHE A 31 -11.93 -17.17 -13.77
C PHE A 31 -13.06 -16.24 -13.36
N LEU A 32 -13.11 -15.01 -13.90
CA LEU A 32 -14.14 -14.01 -13.65
C LEU A 32 -15.34 -14.10 -14.61
N HIS A 33 -15.21 -14.79 -15.76
CA HIS A 33 -16.26 -14.86 -16.79
C HIS A 33 -17.60 -15.44 -16.28
N ARG A 34 -17.56 -16.22 -15.21
CA ARG A 34 -18.74 -16.83 -14.58
C ARG A 34 -19.46 -15.95 -13.56
N PHE A 35 -18.92 -14.78 -13.24
CA PHE A 35 -19.46 -13.88 -12.23
C PHE A 35 -20.00 -12.59 -12.86
N PRO A 36 -21.00 -11.92 -12.24
CA PRO A 36 -21.40 -10.58 -12.64
C PRO A 36 -20.20 -9.64 -12.45
N SER A 37 -19.60 -9.22 -13.55
CA SER A 37 -18.36 -8.46 -13.54
C SER A 37 -18.53 -7.13 -14.28
N ALA A 38 -17.96 -6.06 -13.74
CA ALA A 38 -17.80 -4.76 -14.38
C ALA A 38 -16.30 -4.48 -14.48
N THR A 39 -15.80 -4.15 -15.66
CA THR A 39 -14.40 -3.74 -15.83
C THR A 39 -14.32 -2.23 -15.93
N ILE A 40 -13.43 -1.62 -15.15
CA ILE A 40 -13.15 -0.19 -15.23
C ILE A 40 -11.89 0.00 -16.08
N HIS A 41 -12.04 0.63 -17.23
CA HIS A 41 -10.92 1.02 -18.09
C HIS A 41 -10.42 2.40 -17.65
N TYR A 42 -9.31 2.43 -16.93
CA TYR A 42 -8.68 3.66 -16.45
C TYR A 42 -7.56 4.10 -17.40
N ARG A 43 -7.28 5.41 -17.42
CA ARG A 43 -6.17 5.99 -18.20
C ARG A 43 -4.91 6.10 -17.37
N TRP A 44 -3.82 5.53 -17.88
CA TRP A 44 -2.45 5.63 -17.34
C TRP A 44 -1.48 5.45 -18.52
N ALA A 45 -0.22 5.88 -18.40
CA ALA A 45 0.78 5.63 -19.42
C ALA A 45 1.09 4.13 -19.52
N ASN A 46 1.12 3.58 -20.73
CA ASN A 46 1.52 2.19 -20.98
C ASN A 46 2.99 2.08 -21.41
N SER A 47 3.58 3.18 -21.84
CA SER A 47 4.97 3.27 -22.30
C SER A 47 5.57 4.65 -21.99
N LEU A 48 6.90 4.72 -21.98
CA LEU A 48 7.64 5.99 -21.96
C LEU A 48 7.31 6.84 -23.21
N GLU A 49 6.98 6.21 -24.33
CA GLU A 49 6.61 6.87 -25.59
C GLU A 49 5.24 7.56 -25.50
N ASP A 50 4.29 6.99 -24.75
CA ASP A 50 2.97 7.60 -24.53
C ASP A 50 3.10 8.93 -23.78
N HIS A 51 4.02 8.99 -22.82
CA HIS A 51 4.29 10.22 -22.08
C HIS A 51 5.00 11.26 -22.95
N ALA A 52 5.93 10.84 -23.82
CA ALA A 52 6.62 11.75 -24.74
C ALA A 52 5.67 12.37 -25.78
N THR A 53 4.78 11.55 -26.37
CA THR A 53 3.79 12.02 -27.36
C THR A 53 2.75 12.96 -26.75
N GLN A 54 2.36 12.80 -25.48
CA GLN A 54 1.49 13.79 -24.82
C GLN A 54 2.13 15.17 -24.66
N VAL A 55 3.43 15.22 -24.36
CA VAL A 55 4.16 16.50 -24.21
C VAL A 55 4.23 17.25 -25.54
N GLU A 56 4.35 16.54 -26.66
CA GLU A 56 4.38 17.14 -28.01
C GLU A 56 2.99 17.60 -28.48
N VAL A 57 1.93 16.83 -28.21
CA VAL A 57 0.55 17.14 -28.67
C VAL A 57 -0.05 18.37 -27.99
N ASN A 58 0.34 18.66 -26.75
CA ASN A 58 -0.08 19.89 -26.05
C ASN A 58 0.37 21.20 -26.75
N GLY A 59 1.29 21.12 -27.73
CA GLY A 59 1.74 22.26 -28.53
C GLY A 59 0.97 22.53 -29.82
N THR A 60 0.13 21.60 -30.30
CA THR A 60 -0.47 21.67 -31.65
C THR A 60 -1.89 21.13 -31.68
N ALA A 61 -2.84 21.78 -30.99
CA ALA A 61 -4.26 21.43 -31.10
C ALA A 61 -4.91 22.15 -32.30
N SER A 62 -5.18 21.42 -33.39
CA SER A 62 -5.97 21.89 -34.54
C SER A 62 -7.06 20.87 -34.88
N GLU A 63 -8.29 21.38 -35.05
CA GLU A 63 -9.47 20.77 -35.68
C GLU A 63 -9.84 19.31 -35.33
N ALA A 64 -9.73 18.87 -34.06
CA ALA A 64 -10.34 17.62 -33.61
C ALA A 64 -11.66 17.87 -32.84
N GLU A 65 -12.55 16.87 -32.84
CA GLU A 65 -13.81 16.91 -32.09
C GLU A 65 -13.56 17.15 -30.58
N PRO A 66 -14.45 17.87 -29.86
CA PRO A 66 -14.18 18.31 -28.49
C PRO A 66 -13.90 17.16 -27.51
N ALA A 67 -14.51 15.99 -27.70
CA ALA A 67 -14.25 14.82 -26.85
C ALA A 67 -12.87 14.18 -27.11
N GLU A 68 -12.42 14.15 -28.38
CA GLU A 68 -11.09 13.67 -28.73
C GLU A 68 -10.00 14.64 -28.29
N LEU A 69 -10.25 15.95 -28.39
CA LEU A 69 -9.37 16.98 -27.84
C LEU A 69 -9.23 16.83 -26.32
N LEU A 70 -10.34 16.66 -25.59
CA LEU A 70 -10.29 16.45 -24.14
C LEU A 70 -9.54 15.17 -23.76
N SER A 71 -9.72 14.09 -24.51
CA SER A 71 -8.99 12.84 -24.31
C SER A 71 -7.48 13.02 -24.54
N ARG A 72 -7.08 13.71 -25.61
CA ARG A 72 -5.67 14.00 -25.94
C ARG A 72 -5.00 14.93 -24.94
N LEU A 73 -5.76 15.87 -24.38
CA LEU A 73 -5.29 16.85 -23.39
C LEU A 73 -5.27 16.29 -21.96
N THR A 74 -5.94 15.18 -21.68
CA THR A 74 -5.96 14.63 -20.32
C THR A 74 -4.63 13.94 -20.01
N PRO A 75 -3.91 14.32 -18.95
CA PRO A 75 -2.64 13.69 -18.61
C PRO A 75 -2.77 12.19 -18.34
N LEU A 76 -1.85 11.39 -18.87
CA LEU A 76 -1.77 9.93 -18.64
C LEU A 76 -0.90 9.57 -17.42
N TYR A 77 -0.69 10.49 -16.50
CA TYR A 77 0.06 10.26 -15.26
C TYR A 77 -0.83 10.46 -14.03
N TRP A 78 -0.35 10.06 -12.85
CA TRP A 78 -1.04 10.25 -11.58
C TRP A 78 -1.41 11.72 -11.32
N PRO A 79 -2.68 12.07 -10.99
CA PRO A 79 -3.73 11.22 -10.39
C PRO A 79 -4.86 10.77 -11.34
N THR A 80 -4.73 10.92 -12.66
CA THR A 80 -5.80 10.54 -13.61
C THR A 80 -6.35 9.10 -13.41
N PRO A 81 -5.52 8.05 -13.21
CA PRO A 81 -6.02 6.68 -13.08
C PRO A 81 -6.97 6.49 -11.88
N ILE A 82 -6.69 7.15 -10.76
CA ILE A 82 -7.54 7.03 -9.56
C ILE A 82 -8.83 7.83 -9.74
N HIS A 83 -8.80 8.99 -10.41
CA HIS A 83 -10.02 9.73 -10.72
C HIS A 83 -10.95 8.94 -11.62
N ASP A 84 -10.43 8.34 -12.69
CA ASP A 84 -11.21 7.46 -13.57
C ASP A 84 -11.83 6.30 -12.79
N THR A 85 -11.05 5.70 -11.88
CA THR A 85 -11.50 4.59 -11.03
C THR A 85 -12.63 4.99 -10.08
N LEU A 86 -12.50 6.13 -9.39
CA LEU A 86 -13.49 6.61 -8.43
C LEU A 86 -14.78 7.05 -9.12
N ILE A 87 -14.69 7.78 -10.23
CA ILE A 87 -15.86 8.21 -11.01
C ILE A 87 -16.62 6.98 -11.54
N ALA A 88 -15.91 5.99 -12.07
CA ALA A 88 -16.54 4.76 -12.54
C ALA A 88 -17.18 3.96 -11.40
N TYR A 89 -16.53 3.88 -10.23
CA TYR A 89 -17.10 3.24 -9.05
C TYR A 89 -18.39 3.94 -8.58
N GLU A 90 -18.38 5.27 -8.50
CA GLU A 90 -19.56 6.07 -8.14
C GLU A 90 -20.72 5.81 -9.11
N PHE A 91 -20.43 5.82 -10.42
CA PHE A 91 -21.41 5.47 -11.44
C PHE A 91 -22.01 4.07 -11.22
N LEU A 92 -21.18 3.07 -10.91
CA LEU A 92 -21.66 1.71 -10.62
C LEU A 92 -22.54 1.69 -9.37
N VAL A 93 -22.16 2.38 -8.30
CA VAL A 93 -22.96 2.45 -7.07
C VAL A 93 -24.32 3.12 -7.36
N GLU A 94 -24.34 4.24 -8.07
CA GLU A 94 -25.58 4.96 -8.41
C GLU A 94 -26.55 4.11 -9.24
N HIS A 95 -26.02 3.37 -10.23
CA HIS A 95 -26.86 2.68 -11.22
C HIS A 95 -27.15 1.22 -10.88
N LEU A 96 -26.33 0.59 -10.02
CA LEU A 96 -26.41 -0.83 -9.71
C LEU A 96 -26.78 -1.14 -8.26
N SER A 97 -26.97 -0.10 -7.43
CA SER A 97 -27.48 -0.26 -6.07
C SER A 97 -28.88 -0.87 -6.09
N PRO A 98 -29.16 -1.83 -5.19
CA PRO A 98 -30.48 -2.42 -5.12
C PRO A 98 -31.51 -1.38 -4.67
N PRO A 99 -32.70 -1.34 -5.28
CA PRO A 99 -33.74 -0.40 -4.88
C PRO A 99 -34.22 -0.68 -3.46
N ALA A 100 -34.59 0.36 -2.73
CA ALA A 100 -35.30 0.24 -1.47
C ALA A 100 -36.64 -0.48 -1.72
N ASP A 101 -36.96 -1.48 -0.91
CA ASP A 101 -38.19 -2.25 -1.05
C ASP A 101 -39.21 -1.78 0.00
N ASP A 102 -40.08 -0.85 -0.42
CA ASP A 102 -41.11 -0.29 0.45
C ASP A 102 -42.23 -1.29 0.78
N SER A 103 -42.33 -2.39 0.01
CA SER A 103 -43.48 -3.30 0.03
C SER A 103 -43.36 -4.47 1.01
N THR A 104 -42.14 -4.86 1.39
CA THR A 104 -41.90 -6.06 2.22
C THR A 104 -41.54 -5.75 3.67
N GLY A 105 -41.42 -4.48 4.04
CA GLY A 105 -40.94 -4.07 5.38
C GLY A 105 -39.51 -4.54 5.71
N SER A 106 -38.82 -5.21 4.76
CA SER A 106 -37.45 -5.67 4.88
C SER A 106 -36.51 -4.52 4.58
N ARG A 107 -35.83 -4.02 5.61
CA ARG A 107 -35.24 -2.69 5.58
C ARG A 107 -34.08 -2.48 4.60
N LEU A 108 -33.38 -3.49 4.07
CA LEU A 108 -32.17 -3.25 3.27
C LEU A 108 -31.84 -4.43 2.33
N LYS A 109 -32.18 -4.32 1.03
CA LYS A 109 -31.50 -5.16 0.02
C LYS A 109 -30.05 -4.67 -0.09
N ARG A 110 -29.10 -5.59 -0.03
CA ARG A 110 -27.66 -5.29 -0.13
C ARG A 110 -27.07 -5.97 -1.34
N ARG A 111 -26.08 -5.33 -1.95
CA ARG A 111 -25.30 -5.88 -3.05
C ARG A 111 -23.81 -5.80 -2.69
N PRO A 112 -23.18 -6.91 -2.28
CA PRO A 112 -21.76 -6.89 -1.94
C PRO A 112 -20.92 -6.70 -3.20
N VAL A 113 -19.89 -5.86 -3.10
CA VAL A 113 -18.95 -5.61 -4.19
C VAL A 113 -17.59 -6.21 -3.83
N TYR A 114 -16.97 -6.88 -4.78
CA TYR A 114 -15.60 -7.39 -4.67
C TYR A 114 -14.76 -6.73 -5.73
N VAL A 115 -13.61 -6.18 -5.37
CA VAL A 115 -12.69 -5.60 -6.36
C VAL A 115 -11.54 -6.57 -6.59
N TYR A 116 -11.25 -6.83 -7.86
CA TYR A 116 -10.07 -7.55 -8.31
C TYR A 116 -9.19 -6.59 -9.10
N GLY A 117 -7.89 -6.57 -8.80
CA GLY A 117 -6.90 -5.84 -9.58
C GLY A 117 -5.63 -6.64 -9.77
N SER A 118 -4.93 -6.40 -10.86
CA SER A 118 -3.59 -6.96 -11.11
C SER A 118 -2.60 -5.86 -11.46
N TYR A 119 -1.30 -6.01 -11.16
CA TYR A 119 -0.25 -5.03 -11.52
C TYR A 119 -0.61 -3.58 -11.13
N LEU A 120 -0.73 -2.65 -12.09
CA LEU A 120 -1.15 -1.26 -11.81
C LEU A 120 -2.57 -1.20 -11.22
N GLY A 121 -3.48 -1.99 -11.79
CA GLY A 121 -4.84 -2.15 -11.31
C GLY A 121 -4.93 -2.72 -9.89
N ALA A 122 -3.93 -3.49 -9.43
CA ALA A 122 -3.89 -3.97 -8.05
C ALA A 122 -3.64 -2.85 -7.03
N SER A 123 -2.84 -1.83 -7.38
CA SER A 123 -2.66 -0.64 -6.54
C SER A 123 -3.98 0.14 -6.43
N LEU A 124 -4.65 0.37 -7.57
CA LEU A 124 -5.95 1.04 -7.63
C LEU A 124 -7.03 0.26 -6.87
N ALA A 125 -7.08 -1.07 -7.05
CA ALA A 125 -8.01 -1.96 -6.36
C ALA A 125 -7.82 -1.91 -4.85
N SER A 126 -6.57 -1.92 -4.37
CA SER A 126 -6.26 -1.81 -2.95
C SER A 126 -6.71 -0.48 -2.38
N SER A 127 -6.44 0.64 -3.06
CA SER A 127 -6.88 1.96 -2.61
C SER A 127 -8.39 2.05 -2.56
N LEU A 128 -9.09 1.66 -3.64
CA LEU A 128 -10.54 1.62 -3.70
C LEU A 128 -11.12 0.71 -2.59
N GLY A 129 -10.54 -0.49 -2.40
CA GLY A 129 -10.96 -1.42 -1.38
C GLY A 129 -10.79 -0.88 0.04
N LEU A 130 -9.72 -0.15 0.32
CA LEU A 130 -9.48 0.45 1.64
C LEU A 130 -10.39 1.65 1.90
N THR A 131 -10.75 2.43 0.87
CA THR A 131 -11.54 3.66 1.05
C THR A 131 -13.04 3.51 0.81
N GLU A 132 -13.49 2.42 0.19
CA GLU A 132 -14.92 2.19 -0.12
C GLU A 132 -15.54 1.02 0.65
N SER A 133 -14.85 0.49 1.66
CA SER A 133 -15.32 -0.63 2.49
C SER A 133 -16.22 -0.18 3.65
N HIS A 134 -17.30 0.54 3.31
CA HIS A 134 -18.27 1.05 4.29
C HIS A 134 -19.31 0.00 4.67
N THR A 135 -19.30 -0.48 5.91
CA THR A 135 -20.17 -1.60 6.37
C THR A 135 -21.66 -1.31 6.31
N HIS A 136 -22.05 -0.07 6.57
CA HIS A 136 -23.45 0.36 6.63
C HIS A 136 -24.08 0.53 5.24
N GLN A 137 -23.29 0.81 4.20
CA GLN A 137 -23.78 1.10 2.86
C GLN A 137 -24.44 -0.14 2.19
N PRO A 138 -25.57 0.02 1.46
CA PRO A 138 -26.26 -1.07 0.77
C PRO A 138 -25.39 -1.75 -0.30
N MET A 139 -24.65 -0.94 -1.06
CA MET A 139 -23.66 -1.37 -2.03
C MET A 139 -22.34 -0.72 -1.67
N ALA A 140 -21.34 -1.53 -1.36
CA ALA A 140 -19.99 -1.09 -1.01
C ALA A 140 -19.03 -2.27 -1.12
N ILE A 141 -17.73 -1.97 -1.09
CA ILE A 141 -16.71 -3.00 -1.18
C ILE A 141 -16.72 -3.84 0.09
N ARG A 142 -16.67 -5.16 -0.11
CA ARG A 142 -16.66 -6.20 0.94
C ARG A 142 -15.43 -7.06 0.85
N GLY A 143 -14.83 -7.16 -0.34
CA GLY A 143 -13.59 -7.89 -0.51
C GLY A 143 -12.67 -7.31 -1.58
N LEU A 144 -11.38 -7.57 -1.38
CA LEU A 144 -10.27 -7.14 -2.22
C LEU A 144 -9.49 -8.38 -2.65
N LEU A 145 -9.29 -8.54 -3.95
CA LEU A 145 -8.35 -9.47 -4.54
C LEU A 145 -7.30 -8.66 -5.31
N ALA A 146 -6.03 -8.88 -5.02
CA ALA A 146 -4.96 -8.18 -5.70
C ALA A 146 -3.87 -9.16 -6.13
N PHE A 147 -3.41 -9.06 -7.37
CA PHE A 147 -2.37 -9.91 -7.94
C PHE A 147 -1.17 -9.09 -8.41
N ASN A 148 0.05 -9.48 -8.02
CA ASN A 148 1.30 -8.83 -8.46
C ASN A 148 1.25 -7.29 -8.35
N GLY A 149 0.70 -6.77 -7.24
CA GLY A 149 0.52 -5.33 -7.05
C GLY A 149 1.73 -4.64 -6.41
N ILE A 150 1.90 -3.36 -6.73
CA ILE A 150 2.85 -2.46 -6.05
C ILE A 150 2.06 -1.59 -5.08
N PHE A 151 2.18 -1.89 -3.79
CA PHE A 151 1.40 -1.20 -2.75
C PHE A 151 2.17 -0.08 -2.06
N ASN A 152 3.49 -0.01 -2.29
CA ASN A 152 4.36 1.04 -1.82
C ASN A 152 5.33 1.49 -2.92
N TRP A 153 4.94 2.44 -3.75
CA TRP A 153 5.81 2.96 -4.81
C TRP A 153 7.04 3.69 -4.28
N THR A 154 6.98 4.24 -3.06
CA THR A 154 8.15 4.93 -2.45
C THR A 154 9.33 3.98 -2.25
N THR A 155 9.08 2.68 -2.09
CA THR A 155 10.14 1.67 -1.94
C THR A 155 10.96 1.46 -3.21
N LEU A 156 10.47 1.90 -4.37
CA LEU A 156 11.22 1.79 -5.62
C LEU A 156 12.23 2.93 -5.81
N LEU A 157 12.19 3.96 -4.94
CA LEU A 157 13.14 5.07 -4.98
C LEU A 157 14.53 4.64 -4.46
N PRO A 158 15.64 5.06 -5.09
CA PRO A 158 16.99 4.62 -4.74
C PRO A 158 17.40 4.79 -3.25
N HIS A 159 16.83 5.78 -2.56
CA HIS A 159 17.19 6.11 -1.17
C HIS A 159 16.17 5.71 -0.13
N HIS A 160 15.14 4.96 -0.53
CA HIS A 160 14.18 4.47 0.44
C HIS A 160 14.92 3.69 1.53
N PRO A 161 14.58 3.86 2.83
CA PRO A 161 15.26 3.17 3.93
C PRO A 161 15.39 1.65 3.73
N ASN A 162 14.40 1.02 3.10
CA ASN A 162 14.41 -0.41 2.77
C ASN A 162 15.51 -0.80 1.75
N ASN A 163 15.93 0.13 0.89
CA ASN A 163 16.95 -0.11 -0.14
C ASN A 163 18.38 0.18 0.36
N ARG A 164 18.53 0.85 1.52
CA ARG A 164 19.85 1.26 2.05
C ARG A 164 20.77 0.09 2.38
N LEU A 165 20.22 -1.09 2.64
CA LEU A 165 20.98 -2.29 2.96
C LEU A 165 21.70 -2.91 1.75
N MET A 166 21.45 -2.41 0.53
CA MET A 166 22.10 -2.92 -0.69
C MET A 166 23.36 -2.16 -1.09
N LEU A 167 23.65 -1.00 -0.48
CA LEU A 167 24.69 -0.10 -0.99
C LEU A 167 26.08 -0.34 -0.39
N ASP A 168 26.16 -0.89 0.83
CA ASP A 168 27.44 -1.01 1.54
C ASP A 168 28.21 -2.32 1.23
N ASP A 169 27.59 -3.34 0.59
CA ASP A 169 28.15 -4.70 0.63
C ASP A 169 28.22 -5.49 -0.70
N LEU A 170 27.90 -4.94 -1.89
CA LEU A 170 27.94 -5.72 -3.15
C LEU A 170 28.57 -5.00 -4.36
N LEU A 171 29.86 -5.28 -4.58
CA LEU A 171 30.62 -5.09 -5.82
C LEU A 171 30.38 -6.23 -6.84
N ASP A 172 29.13 -6.61 -7.09
CA ASP A 172 28.83 -7.51 -8.23
C ASP A 172 27.37 -7.30 -8.69
N ILE A 173 27.19 -6.28 -9.53
CA ILE A 173 25.89 -5.77 -10.00
C ILE A 173 25.27 -6.72 -11.03
N ASP A 174 26.07 -7.53 -11.72
CA ASP A 174 25.65 -8.36 -12.87
C ASP A 174 24.87 -9.64 -12.46
N SER A 175 24.88 -10.03 -11.18
CA SER A 175 24.23 -11.27 -10.69
C SER A 175 22.82 -11.06 -10.10
N LEU A 176 22.40 -9.81 -9.91
CA LEU A 176 21.04 -9.44 -9.45
C LEU A 176 20.05 -9.23 -10.61
N ASP A 177 20.54 -9.33 -11.84
CA ASP A 177 19.85 -8.91 -13.06
C ASP A 177 18.61 -9.75 -13.44
N GLU A 178 18.44 -10.95 -12.88
CA GLU A 178 17.35 -11.86 -13.26
C GLU A 178 16.11 -11.83 -12.36
N ILE A 179 16.12 -11.14 -11.21
CA ILE A 179 15.22 -11.55 -10.10
C ILE A 179 13.77 -11.04 -10.19
N ASP A 180 13.44 -9.97 -10.92
CA ASP A 180 12.03 -9.68 -11.22
C ASP A 180 11.88 -8.70 -12.40
N LYS A 181 11.73 -9.23 -13.62
CA LYS A 181 11.60 -8.42 -14.84
C LYS A 181 10.40 -7.48 -14.78
N ASP A 182 9.33 -7.91 -14.14
CA ASP A 182 8.08 -7.15 -14.08
C ASP A 182 8.19 -5.98 -13.09
N VAL A 183 8.80 -6.18 -11.91
CA VAL A 183 9.03 -5.07 -10.99
C VAL A 183 10.05 -4.08 -11.56
N ARG A 184 11.07 -4.56 -12.30
CA ARG A 184 12.00 -3.70 -13.05
C ARG A 184 11.27 -2.84 -14.08
N LEU A 185 10.42 -3.46 -14.91
CA LEU A 185 9.58 -2.75 -15.88
C LEU A 185 8.76 -1.65 -15.20
N MET A 186 8.12 -1.97 -14.08
CA MET A 186 7.31 -1.00 -13.33
C MET A 186 8.15 0.15 -12.75
N LYS A 187 9.38 -0.14 -12.31
CA LYS A 187 10.33 0.87 -11.83
C LYS A 187 10.80 1.80 -12.96
N GLU A 188 11.06 1.25 -14.15
CA GLU A 188 11.44 2.03 -15.34
C GLU A 188 10.31 2.97 -15.81
N LEU A 189 9.06 2.55 -15.62
CA LEU A 189 7.87 3.34 -15.94
C LEU A 189 7.49 4.36 -14.86
N ILE A 190 8.20 4.47 -13.72
CA ILE A 190 7.87 5.46 -12.68
C ILE A 190 7.78 6.88 -13.23
N PRO A 191 8.75 7.40 -14.02
CA PRO A 191 8.69 8.77 -14.53
C PRO A 191 7.53 9.01 -15.50
N SER A 192 7.06 7.99 -16.22
CA SER A 192 5.86 8.10 -17.07
C SER A 192 4.56 7.98 -16.28
N HIS A 193 4.54 7.15 -15.24
CA HIS A 193 3.37 6.96 -14.40
C HIS A 193 3.14 8.14 -13.44
N PHE A 194 4.21 8.81 -13.01
CA PHE A 194 4.20 9.84 -11.99
C PHE A 194 4.99 11.06 -12.48
N HIS A 195 4.31 12.19 -12.63
CA HIS A 195 4.94 13.43 -13.10
C HIS A 195 6.02 13.95 -12.14
N GLN A 196 5.84 13.74 -10.82
CA GLN A 196 6.77 14.19 -9.78
C GLN A 196 6.90 13.12 -8.69
N PRO A 197 8.06 13.04 -8.01
CA PRO A 197 8.26 12.06 -6.93
C PRO A 197 7.26 12.17 -5.79
N ALA A 198 6.73 13.37 -5.52
CA ALA A 198 5.70 13.60 -4.51
C ALA A 198 4.46 12.73 -4.72
N ASN A 199 4.12 12.42 -5.98
CA ASN A 199 2.95 11.63 -6.32
C ASN A 199 3.08 10.15 -5.87
N LEU A 200 4.29 9.65 -5.65
CA LEU A 200 4.50 8.30 -5.09
C LEU A 200 4.10 8.21 -3.61
N PHE A 201 4.07 9.36 -2.92
CA PHE A 201 3.74 9.50 -1.50
C PHE A 201 2.25 9.74 -1.26
N ASP A 202 1.45 9.79 -2.32
CA ASP A 202 -0.01 9.78 -2.23
C ASP A 202 -0.49 8.42 -1.70
N PRO A 203 -1.27 8.36 -0.59
CA PRO A 203 -1.83 7.11 -0.09
C PRO A 203 -2.71 6.36 -1.08
N PHE A 204 -3.32 7.03 -2.06
CA PHE A 204 -4.10 6.35 -3.10
C PHE A 204 -3.20 5.71 -4.17
N ALA A 205 -1.99 6.22 -4.39
CA ALA A 205 -1.00 5.57 -5.26
C ALA A 205 -0.30 4.42 -4.52
N SER A 206 0.09 4.69 -3.27
CA SER A 206 0.79 3.76 -2.37
C SER A 206 -0.11 3.40 -1.18
N PRO A 207 -1.08 2.47 -1.33
CA PRO A 207 -2.06 2.12 -0.28
C PRO A 207 -1.47 1.71 1.06
N ILE A 208 -0.19 1.31 1.11
CA ILE A 208 0.49 1.08 2.38
C ILE A 208 0.51 2.32 3.28
N LEU A 209 0.50 3.52 2.68
CA LEU A 209 0.64 4.80 3.39
C LEU A 209 -0.63 5.19 4.16
N PHE A 210 -1.75 4.50 3.94
CA PHE A 210 -2.89 4.59 4.86
C PHE A 210 -2.51 4.13 6.28
N PHE A 211 -1.54 3.22 6.42
CA PHE A 211 -1.17 2.60 7.70
C PHE A 211 0.11 3.17 8.32
N HIS A 212 0.95 3.86 7.56
CA HIS A 212 2.17 4.50 8.09
C HIS A 212 2.72 5.58 7.17
N THR A 213 3.58 6.44 7.71
CA THR A 213 4.34 7.42 6.92
C THR A 213 5.48 6.75 6.14
N ALA A 214 5.92 7.33 5.02
CA ALA A 214 7.00 6.77 4.21
C ALA A 214 8.38 6.72 4.92
N GLY A 215 8.55 7.48 6.02
CA GLY A 215 9.82 7.51 6.76
C GLY A 215 11.00 8.10 5.96
N MET A 216 10.71 8.92 4.96
CA MET A 216 11.70 9.66 4.18
C MET A 216 11.09 10.97 3.65
N LEU A 217 11.95 11.91 3.30
CA LEU A 217 11.54 13.12 2.58
C LEU A 217 11.31 12.80 1.11
N VAL A 218 10.41 13.54 0.48
CA VAL A 218 10.19 13.47 -0.98
C VAL A 218 11.47 13.93 -1.67
N PRO A 219 12.08 13.11 -2.55
CA PRO A 219 13.25 13.54 -3.29
C PRO A 219 12.87 14.57 -4.37
N PRO A 220 13.78 15.48 -4.74
CA PRO A 220 13.51 16.48 -5.78
C PRO A 220 13.34 15.87 -7.18
N SER A 221 13.89 14.68 -7.43
CA SER A 221 13.73 13.94 -8.69
C SER A 221 13.76 12.42 -8.46
N PHE A 222 13.38 11.64 -9.47
CA PHE A 222 13.36 10.17 -9.39
C PHE A 222 14.76 9.52 -9.39
N THR A 223 15.75 10.21 -9.97
CA THR A 223 17.09 9.68 -10.23
C THR A 223 18.17 10.25 -9.32
N GLU A 224 17.91 11.38 -8.65
CA GLU A 224 18.95 12.06 -7.89
C GLU A 224 19.43 11.19 -6.73
N ARG A 225 20.68 10.74 -6.88
CA ARG A 225 21.49 10.29 -5.77
C ARG A 225 21.84 11.53 -4.95
N SER A 226 21.09 11.85 -3.90
CA SER A 226 21.56 12.86 -2.96
C SER A 226 22.73 12.24 -2.20
N LEU A 227 23.94 12.38 -2.76
CA LEU A 227 25.17 11.93 -2.12
C LEU A 227 25.25 12.63 -0.75
N PRO A 228 25.36 11.89 0.37
CA PRO A 228 25.99 12.51 1.52
C PRO A 228 27.42 12.81 1.08
N ASN A 229 27.78 14.10 0.97
CA ASN A 229 29.16 14.51 0.74
C ASN A 229 30.05 13.77 1.74
N LEU A 230 30.92 12.89 1.23
CA LEU A 230 31.91 12.10 1.97
C LEU A 230 33.00 12.96 2.64
N SER A 231 32.83 14.28 2.73
CA SER A 231 33.89 15.19 3.18
C SER A 231 33.82 15.60 4.66
N HIS A 232 32.88 15.09 5.48
CA HIS A 232 32.80 15.46 6.91
C HIS A 232 32.40 14.34 7.89
N GLY A 233 32.54 13.06 7.52
CA GLY A 233 32.12 11.93 8.36
C GLY A 233 33.21 11.25 9.19
N PHE A 234 34.46 11.73 9.17
CA PHE A 234 35.59 10.98 9.78
C PHE A 234 35.81 11.25 11.28
N VAL A 235 34.97 12.06 11.94
CA VAL A 235 35.16 12.43 13.36
C VAL A 235 34.05 11.93 14.31
N ASP A 236 32.94 11.38 13.81
CA ASP A 236 31.84 10.92 14.67
C ASP A 236 31.64 9.39 14.66
N ALA A 237 32.55 8.64 14.01
CA ALA A 237 32.43 7.18 13.87
C ALA A 237 32.79 6.40 15.15
N GLU A 238 33.62 6.96 16.04
CA GLU A 238 34.02 6.25 17.28
C GLU A 238 33.00 6.37 18.41
N ASP A 239 32.16 7.42 18.43
CA ASP A 239 31.16 7.61 19.48
C ASP A 239 29.87 6.80 19.25
N GLN A 240 29.62 6.37 18.00
CA GLN A 240 28.49 5.49 17.66
C GLN A 240 28.81 3.99 17.77
N LEU A 241 30.09 3.60 17.81
CA LEU A 241 30.53 2.21 17.99
C LEU A 241 30.52 1.78 19.46
N SER A 242 30.70 2.72 20.39
CA SER A 242 30.68 2.44 21.84
C SER A 242 29.27 2.21 22.40
N ALA A 243 28.22 2.69 21.71
CA ALA A 243 26.82 2.49 22.09
C ALA A 243 26.13 1.30 21.40
N ARG A 244 26.83 0.57 20.51
CA ARG A 244 26.28 -0.58 19.76
C ARG A 244 26.88 -1.93 20.14
N SER A 245 27.75 -1.96 21.15
CA SER A 245 28.28 -3.19 21.73
C SER A 245 27.48 -3.65 22.96
N SER A 246 26.18 -3.84 22.81
CA SER A 246 25.44 -4.84 23.60
C SER A 246 24.14 -5.23 22.88
N THR A 247 23.98 -6.54 22.71
CA THR A 247 22.76 -7.27 22.30
C THR A 247 22.14 -6.88 20.96
N ALA A 248 22.84 -7.20 19.87
CA ALA A 248 22.22 -7.42 18.57
C ALA A 248 21.99 -8.93 18.37
N ASP A 249 21.04 -9.51 19.10
CA ASP A 249 20.57 -10.89 18.89
C ASP A 249 19.03 -10.93 18.97
N ALA A 250 18.41 -11.53 17.96
CA ALA A 250 17.07 -12.16 17.97
C ALA A 250 15.75 -11.34 17.96
N GLU A 251 15.71 -10.01 17.89
CA GLU A 251 14.42 -9.26 17.99
C GLU A 251 13.57 -9.19 16.69
N ASP A 252 14.13 -9.32 15.48
CA ASP A 252 13.34 -9.25 14.22
C ASP A 252 12.56 -10.54 13.87
N LEU A 253 12.67 -11.58 14.70
CA LEU A 253 11.97 -12.86 14.53
C LEU A 253 10.86 -13.09 15.58
N TYR A 254 10.67 -12.14 16.51
CA TYR A 254 9.72 -12.24 17.63
C TYR A 254 8.38 -11.52 17.42
N ASP A 255 8.08 -11.02 16.22
CA ASP A 255 6.74 -10.50 15.87
C ASP A 255 5.69 -11.63 15.68
N ARG A 256 5.98 -12.84 16.20
CA ARG A 256 5.10 -14.03 16.24
C ARG A 256 4.75 -14.52 17.65
N ALA A 257 5.06 -13.77 18.71
CA ALA A 257 4.65 -14.13 20.07
C ALA A 257 4.51 -12.91 20.99
N TYR A 258 3.41 -12.14 20.85
CA TYR A 258 2.91 -11.30 21.95
C TYR A 258 1.38 -11.41 22.04
N LEU A 259 0.98 -12.54 22.63
CA LEU A 259 -0.22 -12.64 23.45
C LEU A 259 0.07 -11.88 24.75
N TYR A 260 -0.77 -10.91 25.11
CA TYR A 260 -0.89 -10.23 26.42
C TYR A 260 0.40 -9.74 27.13
N SER A 261 0.44 -8.42 27.36
CA SER A 261 0.93 -7.69 28.56
C SER A 261 1.85 -6.54 28.17
N ASP A 262 1.27 -5.36 27.94
CA ASP A 262 1.99 -4.10 28.17
C ASP A 262 1.43 -3.49 29.48
N PRO A 263 2.20 -3.42 30.58
CA PRO A 263 1.72 -2.94 31.88
C PRO A 263 1.67 -1.40 32.01
N GLU A 264 1.99 -0.63 30.96
CA GLU A 264 2.15 0.83 31.07
C GLU A 264 1.13 1.68 30.29
N ASP A 265 -0.04 1.15 29.95
CA ASP A 265 -1.17 1.99 29.51
C ASP A 265 -1.87 2.56 30.78
N PRO A 266 -1.84 3.88 31.05
CA PRO A 266 -2.61 4.45 32.14
C PRO A 266 -4.11 4.21 31.87
N PRO A 267 -4.92 3.88 32.90
CA PRO A 267 -6.34 3.65 32.68
C PRO A 267 -6.99 4.91 32.09
N PRO A 268 -7.91 4.76 31.12
CA PRO A 268 -8.62 5.89 30.55
C PRO A 268 -9.42 6.61 31.66
N PRO A 269 -9.53 7.96 31.60
CA PRO A 269 -10.29 8.69 32.59
C PRO A 269 -11.74 8.22 32.58
N THR A 270 -12.25 7.83 33.75
CA THR A 270 -13.64 7.46 33.94
C THR A 270 -14.54 8.68 33.71
N PRO A 271 -15.57 8.60 32.88
CA PRO A 271 -16.57 9.66 32.79
C PRO A 271 -17.49 9.55 34.01
N TYR A 272 -17.86 10.71 34.57
CA TYR A 272 -18.62 10.95 35.81
C TYR A 272 -17.78 11.07 37.09
N GLU A 273 -17.33 12.29 37.38
CA GLU A 273 -17.38 12.92 38.70
C GLU A 273 -17.18 14.44 38.53
N ASP A 274 -18.25 15.12 38.13
CA ASP A 274 -18.44 16.53 38.53
C ASP A 274 -19.08 16.48 39.93
N MET A 275 -18.38 16.95 40.96
CA MET A 275 -18.95 17.73 42.08
C MET A 275 -17.83 18.43 42.85
N GLU A 276 -17.83 19.76 42.75
CA GLU A 276 -17.55 20.76 43.78
C GLU A 276 -16.46 20.47 44.83
N THR A 277 -15.39 21.28 44.85
CA THR A 277 -14.98 21.96 46.10
C THR A 277 -14.21 23.25 45.78
N ASP A 278 -14.71 24.35 46.33
CA ASP A 278 -14.14 25.70 46.36
C ASP A 278 -12.77 25.77 47.07
N MET A 279 -11.86 26.61 46.56
CA MET A 279 -11.20 27.68 47.35
C MET A 279 -10.20 28.49 46.52
N GLU A 280 -10.51 29.78 46.45
CA GLU A 280 -9.79 31.03 46.20
C GLU A 280 -8.22 31.12 46.33
N PRO A 281 -7.63 32.23 45.82
CA PRO A 281 -6.26 32.36 45.34
C PRO A 281 -5.30 33.03 46.35
N ASP A 282 -3.99 32.99 46.07
CA ASP A 282 -3.05 33.97 46.65
C ASP A 282 -1.89 34.27 45.67
N PRO A 283 -1.44 35.54 45.57
CA PRO A 283 -0.62 36.06 44.49
C PRO A 283 0.84 36.31 44.90
N GLY A 284 1.66 36.60 43.89
CA GLY A 284 2.83 37.46 44.06
C GLY A 284 4.19 36.75 44.08
N THR A 285 5.00 37.03 43.06
CA THR A 285 6.27 37.73 43.28
C THR A 285 6.85 38.23 41.96
N GLU A 286 6.90 39.55 41.87
CA GLU A 286 7.72 40.42 41.01
C GLU A 286 9.22 40.05 41.13
N ASP A 287 9.96 39.95 40.03
CA ASP A 287 10.83 40.99 39.43
C ASP A 287 12.31 40.58 39.55
N THR A 288 13.03 40.44 38.43
CA THR A 288 14.28 41.21 38.22
C THR A 288 14.84 41.11 36.80
N ASN A 289 15.18 42.29 36.28
CA ASN A 289 15.80 42.62 35.00
C ASN A 289 17.14 41.91 34.72
N THR A 290 17.50 41.79 33.44
CA THR A 290 18.71 42.44 32.89
C THR A 290 18.77 42.32 31.36
N ASP A 291 18.64 43.46 30.68
CA ASP A 291 19.12 43.66 29.32
C ASP A 291 20.67 43.62 29.29
N THR A 292 21.26 42.92 28.33
CA THR A 292 22.64 43.17 27.88
C THR A 292 22.77 42.94 26.37
N SER A 293 23.38 43.95 25.75
CA SER A 293 23.57 44.23 24.34
C SER A 293 24.32 43.18 23.49
N SER A 294 23.85 43.06 22.25
CA SER A 294 24.57 42.81 20.99
C SER A 294 25.89 42.03 20.99
N SER A 295 25.89 40.88 20.31
CA SER A 295 27.05 40.38 19.58
C SER A 295 26.56 39.64 18.34
N ALA A 296 27.11 40.03 17.18
CA ALA A 296 26.80 39.46 15.89
C ALA A 296 27.25 37.99 15.86
N GLU A 297 26.28 37.07 15.87
CA GLU A 297 26.53 35.64 15.81
C GLU A 297 26.23 35.16 14.38
N SER A 298 27.31 34.76 13.70
CA SER A 298 27.27 34.10 12.40
C SER A 298 26.33 32.88 12.47
N SER A 299 25.24 32.92 11.72
CA SER A 299 24.32 31.80 11.62
C SER A 299 25.08 30.56 11.09
N PRO A 300 25.05 29.40 11.78
CA PRO A 300 25.58 28.18 11.19
C PRO A 300 24.80 27.87 9.90
N PRO A 301 25.45 27.26 8.88
CA PRO A 301 24.74 26.89 7.66
C PRO A 301 23.54 26.00 8.00
N PRO A 302 22.42 26.11 7.28
CA PRO A 302 21.21 25.37 7.59
C PRO A 302 21.54 23.87 7.66
N SER A 303 21.38 23.30 8.85
CA SER A 303 21.56 21.87 9.05
C SER A 303 20.56 21.14 8.15
N LYS A 304 21.04 20.16 7.38
CA LYS A 304 20.15 19.39 6.50
C LYS A 304 19.04 18.75 7.35
N PRO A 305 17.77 18.81 6.91
CA PRO A 305 16.67 18.27 7.68
C PRO A 305 16.88 16.77 7.91
N LYS A 306 16.83 16.35 9.18
CA LYS A 306 16.89 14.93 9.54
C LYS A 306 15.70 14.21 8.88
N PRO A 307 15.89 13.05 8.25
CA PRO A 307 14.78 12.34 7.62
C PRO A 307 13.76 11.93 8.69
N PRO A 308 12.45 12.05 8.40
CA PRO A 308 11.41 11.69 9.36
C PRO A 308 11.44 10.19 9.66
N ARG A 309 11.12 9.80 10.89
CA ARG A 309 10.97 8.38 11.25
C ARG A 309 9.67 7.83 10.69
N ARG A 310 9.64 6.54 10.38
CA ARG A 310 8.41 5.82 10.01
C ARG A 310 7.47 5.80 11.22
N GLY A 311 6.30 6.38 11.07
CA GLY A 311 5.26 6.44 12.11
C GLY A 311 4.01 5.71 11.65
N TYR A 312 3.39 4.94 12.54
CA TYR A 312 2.14 4.25 12.24
C TYR A 312 0.96 5.22 12.30
N VAL A 313 0.03 5.06 11.36
CA VAL A 313 -1.21 5.83 11.27
C VAL A 313 -2.36 4.92 11.65
N ALA A 314 -3.26 5.41 12.50
CA ALA A 314 -4.45 4.68 12.89
C ALA A 314 -5.43 4.62 11.70
N PHE A 315 -5.45 3.48 11.02
CA PHE A 315 -6.35 3.20 9.91
C PHE A 315 -7.07 1.86 10.13
N PRO A 316 -8.37 1.74 9.80
CA PRO A 316 -9.26 2.84 9.40
C PRO A 316 -9.41 3.87 10.53
N PRO A 317 -9.66 5.16 10.22
CA PRO A 317 -9.86 6.17 11.26
C PRO A 317 -11.01 5.78 12.18
N ARG A 318 -10.86 5.94 13.50
CA ARG A 318 -11.86 5.49 14.50
C ARG A 318 -13.25 6.11 14.30
N ALA A 319 -13.30 7.36 13.85
CA ALA A 319 -14.56 8.07 13.57
C ALA A 319 -15.16 7.72 12.19
N SER A 320 -14.49 6.88 11.39
CA SER A 320 -14.97 6.46 10.09
C SER A 320 -15.82 5.19 10.16
N SER A 321 -16.67 5.01 9.16
CA SER A 321 -17.45 3.78 8.98
C SER A 321 -16.72 2.71 8.14
N LEU A 322 -15.44 2.94 7.86
CA LEU A 322 -14.58 2.03 7.09
C LEU A 322 -14.16 0.84 7.94
N LYS A 323 -14.05 -0.31 7.28
CA LYS A 323 -13.43 -1.51 7.83
C LYS A 323 -12.42 -2.07 6.84
N ILE A 324 -11.48 -2.85 7.35
CA ILE A 324 -10.58 -3.61 6.49
C ILE A 324 -11.40 -4.70 5.76
N PRO A 325 -11.43 -4.72 4.42
CA PRO A 325 -12.19 -5.73 3.68
C PRO A 325 -11.59 -7.13 3.83
N ASP A 326 -12.39 -8.16 3.56
CA ASP A 326 -11.85 -9.50 3.32
C ASP A 326 -10.87 -9.42 2.13
N THR A 327 -9.62 -9.82 2.34
CA THR A 327 -8.54 -9.54 1.40
C THR A 327 -7.78 -10.80 1.02
N LEU A 328 -7.50 -10.96 -0.27
CA LEU A 328 -6.59 -11.96 -0.83
C LEU A 328 -5.53 -11.25 -1.67
N LEU A 329 -4.29 -11.22 -1.17
CA LEU A 329 -3.14 -10.75 -1.93
C LEU A 329 -2.41 -11.96 -2.53
N MET A 330 -2.17 -11.92 -3.83
CA MET A 330 -1.50 -12.98 -4.57
C MET A 330 -0.25 -12.41 -5.22
N HIS A 331 0.82 -13.19 -5.22
CA HIS A 331 2.05 -12.83 -5.93
C HIS A 331 2.67 -14.06 -6.59
N THR A 332 3.38 -13.83 -7.68
CA THR A 332 4.24 -14.85 -8.28
C THR A 332 5.50 -15.07 -7.45
N THR A 333 6.08 -16.26 -7.56
CA THR A 333 7.38 -16.57 -6.97
C THR A 333 8.48 -15.92 -7.81
N SER A 334 9.30 -15.04 -7.22
CA SER A 334 10.53 -14.58 -7.86
C SER A 334 11.48 -15.79 -8.06
N PRO A 335 12.12 -15.95 -9.23
CA PRO A 335 13.02 -17.07 -9.47
C PRO A 335 14.15 -17.10 -8.43
N PRO A 336 14.55 -18.29 -7.94
CA PRO A 336 15.65 -18.39 -7.00
C PRO A 336 16.93 -17.85 -7.67
N GLY A 337 17.56 -16.85 -7.06
CA GLY A 337 18.86 -16.33 -7.50
C GLY A 337 19.94 -17.42 -7.51
N PRO A 338 21.09 -17.17 -8.16
CA PRO A 338 22.13 -18.16 -8.35
C PRO A 338 22.61 -18.76 -7.03
N VAL A 339 22.52 -20.09 -6.92
CA VAL A 339 23.05 -20.85 -5.78
C VAL A 339 24.57 -20.84 -5.88
N VAL A 340 25.23 -19.95 -5.14
CA VAL A 340 26.70 -19.94 -5.06
C VAL A 340 27.15 -21.15 -4.23
N PRO A 341 27.94 -22.10 -4.78
CA PRO A 341 28.46 -23.22 -4.01
C PRO A 341 29.61 -22.74 -3.09
N GLY A 342 29.46 -22.89 -1.78
CA GLY A 342 30.49 -22.49 -0.80
C GLY A 342 30.24 -23.00 0.63
N SER A 343 31.32 -23.13 1.39
CA SER A 343 31.51 -24.01 2.57
C SER A 343 30.59 -23.83 3.80
N VAL A 344 30.48 -24.92 4.56
CA VAL A 344 29.48 -25.23 5.60
C VAL A 344 29.55 -24.33 6.87
N GLN A 345 30.64 -23.59 7.11
CA GLN A 345 30.80 -22.81 8.36
C GLN A 345 30.32 -21.35 8.27
N GLY A 346 30.16 -20.79 7.06
CA GLY A 346 29.61 -19.43 6.85
C GLY A 346 28.11 -19.39 6.53
N GLN A 347 27.45 -20.56 6.54
CA GLN A 347 26.12 -20.72 5.95
C GLN A 347 25.01 -20.01 6.74
N GLN A 348 25.07 -19.95 8.07
CA GLN A 348 24.04 -19.28 8.87
C GLN A 348 24.09 -17.76 8.76
N GLN A 349 25.28 -17.15 8.81
CA GLN A 349 25.44 -15.70 8.62
C GLN A 349 25.07 -15.29 7.19
N ARG A 350 25.46 -16.08 6.17
CA ARG A 350 25.08 -15.84 4.76
C ARG A 350 23.60 -16.06 4.50
N LEU A 351 22.95 -17.02 5.15
CA LEU A 351 21.49 -17.21 5.07
C LEU A 351 20.74 -16.05 5.74
N ALA A 352 21.25 -15.50 6.84
CA ALA A 352 20.69 -14.30 7.47
C ALA A 352 20.87 -13.05 6.60
N LEU A 353 22.05 -12.88 5.99
CA LEU A 353 22.33 -11.82 5.02
C LEU A 353 21.47 -11.97 3.77
N TRP A 354 21.32 -13.17 3.24
CA TRP A 354 20.44 -13.47 2.09
C TRP A 354 18.96 -13.25 2.43
N LYS A 355 18.50 -13.62 3.63
CA LYS A 355 17.15 -13.31 4.11
C LYS A 355 16.93 -11.80 4.26
N ARG A 356 17.94 -11.06 4.73
CA ARG A 356 17.93 -9.58 4.81
C ARG A 356 17.94 -8.93 3.43
N LEU A 357 18.75 -9.42 2.50
CA LEU A 357 18.79 -8.96 1.11
C LEU A 357 17.46 -9.24 0.39
N LYS A 358 16.86 -10.42 0.61
CA LYS A 358 15.53 -10.77 0.08
C LYS A 358 14.40 -9.96 0.71
N SER A 359 14.57 -9.52 1.97
CA SER A 359 13.64 -8.58 2.62
C SER A 359 13.84 -7.13 2.14
N ALA A 360 15.03 -6.78 1.67
CA ALA A 360 15.35 -5.49 1.04
C ALA A 360 14.99 -5.47 -0.45
N GLU A 361 14.70 -6.63 -1.03
CA GLU A 361 14.31 -6.77 -2.42
C GLU A 361 12.86 -6.32 -2.63
N ASN A 362 12.69 -5.37 -3.55
CA ASN A 362 11.38 -4.94 -4.02
C ASN A 362 10.82 -6.02 -4.96
N SER A 363 10.11 -6.99 -4.39
CA SER A 363 9.40 -8.05 -5.12
C SER A 363 7.90 -7.93 -4.87
N PHE A 364 7.08 -8.51 -5.74
CA PHE A 364 5.63 -8.54 -5.49
C PHE A 364 5.28 -9.25 -4.17
N GLY A 365 6.06 -10.27 -3.79
CA GLY A 365 5.90 -10.96 -2.52
C GLY A 365 6.14 -10.05 -1.31
N THR A 366 7.21 -9.25 -1.32
CA THR A 366 7.49 -8.30 -0.23
C THR A 366 6.46 -7.18 -0.16
N GLN A 367 5.97 -6.69 -1.31
CA GLN A 367 4.87 -5.73 -1.38
C GLN A 367 3.58 -6.30 -0.74
N ALA A 368 3.15 -7.49 -1.17
CA ALA A 368 1.94 -8.14 -0.68
C ALA A 368 2.02 -8.45 0.82
N LEU A 369 3.12 -9.03 1.29
CA LEU A 369 3.34 -9.32 2.71
C LEU A 369 3.35 -8.04 3.55
N GLY A 370 3.98 -6.97 3.05
CA GLY A 370 4.04 -5.67 3.72
C GLY A 370 2.65 -5.07 3.94
N LEU A 371 1.82 -4.99 2.90
CA LEU A 371 0.46 -4.49 3.02
C LEU A 371 -0.39 -5.39 3.95
N ALA A 372 -0.34 -6.72 3.77
CA ALA A 372 -1.10 -7.64 4.59
C ALA A 372 -0.75 -7.56 6.08
N GLY A 373 0.54 -7.43 6.42
CA GLY A 373 0.98 -7.28 7.81
C GLY A 373 0.34 -6.06 8.48
N LEU A 374 0.28 -4.93 7.78
CA LEU A 374 -0.31 -3.69 8.28
C LEU A 374 -1.83 -3.77 8.40
N MET A 375 -2.51 -4.38 7.42
CA MET A 375 -3.95 -4.63 7.48
C MET A 375 -4.31 -5.54 8.65
N ARG A 376 -3.55 -6.63 8.88
CA ARG A 376 -3.76 -7.55 10.01
C ARG A 376 -3.54 -6.84 11.35
N ARG A 377 -2.46 -6.06 11.44
CA ARG A 377 -2.18 -5.25 12.63
C ARG A 377 -3.30 -4.26 12.91
N SER A 378 -3.82 -3.59 11.88
CA SER A 378 -4.97 -2.70 11.97
C SER A 378 -6.22 -3.42 12.50
N VAL A 379 -6.55 -4.60 11.95
CA VAL A 379 -7.67 -5.43 12.44
C VAL A 379 -7.49 -5.77 13.91
N ASN A 380 -6.30 -6.24 14.32
CA ASN A 380 -6.04 -6.59 15.71
C ASN A 380 -6.15 -5.38 16.66
N LEU A 381 -5.52 -4.26 16.30
CA LEU A 381 -5.40 -3.10 17.19
C LEU A 381 -6.66 -2.24 17.27
N TYR A 382 -7.39 -2.10 16.16
CA TYR A 382 -8.47 -1.12 16.07
C TYR A 382 -9.86 -1.76 15.98
N GLU A 383 -9.98 -2.98 15.47
CA GLU A 383 -11.27 -3.65 15.40
C GLU A 383 -11.44 -4.70 16.49
N LEU A 384 -10.48 -5.61 16.64
CA LEU A 384 -10.59 -6.70 17.61
C LEU A 384 -10.39 -6.21 19.03
N ARG A 385 -9.42 -5.32 19.29
CA ARG A 385 -9.25 -4.69 20.63
C ARG A 385 -10.54 -4.01 21.09
N GLU A 386 -11.26 -3.34 20.19
CA GLU A 386 -12.53 -2.69 20.52
C GLU A 386 -13.62 -3.74 20.82
N ARG A 387 -13.74 -4.77 19.97
CA ARG A 387 -14.71 -5.86 20.18
C ARG A 387 -14.45 -6.65 21.46
N ALA A 388 -13.21 -6.81 21.89
CA ALA A 388 -12.85 -7.55 23.09
C ALA A 388 -13.43 -6.93 24.37
N MET A 389 -13.75 -5.63 24.34
CA MET A 389 -14.44 -4.96 25.45
C MET A 389 -15.91 -5.38 25.58
N TRP A 390 -16.51 -5.92 24.51
CA TRP A 390 -17.94 -6.20 24.42
C TRP A 390 -18.29 -7.68 24.22
N ASP A 391 -17.40 -8.46 23.60
CA ASP A 391 -17.63 -9.85 23.19
C ASP A 391 -16.54 -10.78 23.73
N ILE A 392 -16.57 -11.04 25.04
CA ILE A 392 -15.53 -11.81 25.75
C ILE A 392 -15.45 -13.27 25.24
N GLU A 393 -16.51 -13.80 24.65
CA GLU A 393 -16.63 -15.20 24.24
C GLU A 393 -16.17 -15.47 22.79
N PHE A 394 -15.69 -14.44 22.07
CA PHE A 394 -15.25 -14.63 20.69
C PHE A 394 -14.00 -15.53 20.58
N ALA A 395 -14.16 -16.77 20.16
CA ALA A 395 -13.05 -17.74 20.06
C ALA A 395 -12.03 -17.47 18.93
N GLY A 396 -12.26 -16.45 18.09
CA GLY A 396 -11.49 -16.19 16.87
C GLY A 396 -10.37 -15.16 16.98
N TRP A 397 -10.05 -14.65 18.18
CA TRP A 397 -9.14 -13.52 18.38
C TRP A 397 -7.80 -13.66 17.65
N ASP A 398 -7.16 -14.83 17.75
CA ASP A 398 -5.82 -15.05 17.20
C ASP A 398 -5.81 -15.31 15.69
N THR A 399 -6.96 -15.65 15.11
CA THR A 399 -7.05 -16.12 13.72
C THR A 399 -7.86 -15.20 12.81
N GLU A 400 -8.69 -14.30 13.34
CA GLU A 400 -9.60 -13.48 12.54
C GLU A 400 -8.84 -12.55 11.57
N ALA A 401 -7.76 -11.90 12.02
CA ALA A 401 -6.96 -11.07 11.12
C ALA A 401 -6.30 -11.89 9.98
N LEU A 402 -5.81 -13.10 10.28
CA LEU A 402 -5.25 -14.01 9.28
C LEU A 402 -6.30 -14.57 8.33
N ARG A 403 -7.49 -14.90 8.85
CA ARG A 403 -8.64 -15.36 8.08
C ARG A 403 -9.11 -14.26 7.11
N ARG A 404 -9.16 -13.01 7.60
CA ARG A 404 -9.63 -11.86 6.85
C ARG A 404 -8.64 -11.40 5.79
N VAL A 405 -7.35 -11.36 6.10
CA VAL A 405 -6.30 -10.89 5.17
C VAL A 405 -5.34 -12.02 4.87
N GLN A 406 -5.46 -12.60 3.68
CA GLN A 406 -4.70 -13.75 3.22
C GLN A 406 -3.63 -13.32 2.20
N VAL A 407 -2.49 -14.01 2.20
CA VAL A 407 -1.43 -13.82 1.20
C VAL A 407 -1.07 -15.19 0.63
N HIS A 408 -1.00 -15.30 -0.70
CA HIS A 408 -0.69 -16.56 -1.39
C HIS A 408 0.37 -16.37 -2.46
N ASP A 409 1.38 -17.25 -2.43
CA ASP A 409 2.28 -17.46 -3.56
C ASP A 409 1.59 -18.37 -4.58
N VAL A 410 1.41 -17.88 -5.81
CA VAL A 410 0.73 -18.60 -6.89
C VAL A 410 1.67 -19.35 -7.81
N GLY A 411 2.96 -19.43 -7.46
CA GLY A 411 4.00 -20.07 -8.25
C GLY A 411 4.67 -19.11 -9.24
N PRO A 412 5.57 -19.62 -10.10
CA PRO A 412 6.24 -18.81 -11.11
C PRO A 412 5.23 -18.26 -12.12
N ALA A 413 5.57 -17.12 -12.74
CA ALA A 413 4.75 -16.52 -13.80
C ALA A 413 4.50 -17.53 -14.94
N ASP A 414 3.23 -17.84 -15.18
CA ASP A 414 2.83 -18.79 -16.22
C ASP A 414 2.87 -18.08 -17.58
N ARG A 415 3.84 -18.45 -18.43
CA ARG A 415 3.99 -17.87 -19.78
C ARG A 415 2.78 -18.15 -20.69
N GLY A 416 1.91 -19.10 -20.33
CA GLY A 416 0.69 -19.43 -21.07
C GLY A 416 -0.53 -18.55 -20.76
N ALA A 417 -0.51 -17.76 -19.69
CA ALA A 417 -1.68 -17.00 -19.22
C ALA A 417 -1.85 -15.60 -19.87
N GLY A 418 -1.10 -15.31 -20.94
CA GLY A 418 -0.82 -13.93 -21.35
C GLY A 418 0.17 -13.28 -20.38
N GLY A 419 1.07 -12.41 -20.84
CA GLY A 419 2.25 -11.99 -20.07
C GLY A 419 2.01 -11.44 -18.66
N PHE A 420 0.78 -11.03 -18.34
CA PHE A 420 0.37 -10.44 -17.06
C PHE A 420 -0.87 -11.13 -16.44
N GLY A 421 -1.26 -12.29 -16.97
CA GLY A 421 -2.42 -13.04 -16.49
C GLY A 421 -2.12 -13.85 -15.24
N LEU A 422 -3.17 -14.11 -14.46
CA LEU A 422 -3.11 -15.03 -13.33
C LEU A 422 -3.00 -16.46 -13.87
N GLY A 423 -1.93 -17.18 -13.52
CA GLY A 423 -1.78 -18.59 -13.91
C GLY A 423 -2.85 -19.49 -13.31
N ARG A 424 -2.99 -20.72 -13.82
CA ARG A 424 -4.06 -21.67 -13.43
C ARG A 424 -4.19 -21.86 -11.92
N GLN A 425 -3.06 -22.01 -11.22
CA GLN A 425 -3.05 -22.17 -9.75
C GLN A 425 -3.64 -20.93 -9.05
N GLY A 426 -3.29 -19.73 -9.51
CA GLY A 426 -3.83 -18.49 -9.00
C GLY A 426 -5.33 -18.37 -9.27
N GLU A 427 -5.79 -18.71 -10.48
CA GLU A 427 -7.21 -18.71 -10.82
C GLU A 427 -8.03 -19.66 -9.96
N GLU A 428 -7.48 -20.84 -9.64
CA GLU A 428 -8.12 -21.81 -8.74
C GLU A 428 -8.21 -21.27 -7.30
N ILE A 429 -7.15 -20.61 -6.80
CA ILE A 429 -7.14 -19.98 -5.46
C ILE A 429 -8.16 -18.83 -5.41
N ALA A 430 -8.10 -17.89 -6.34
CA ALA A 430 -9.01 -16.76 -6.42
C ALA A 430 -10.46 -17.21 -6.60
N GLY A 431 -10.68 -18.19 -7.48
CA GLY A 431 -11.99 -18.79 -7.71
C GLY A 431 -12.59 -19.45 -6.48
N ARG A 432 -11.78 -20.17 -5.69
CA ARG A 432 -12.23 -20.79 -4.42
C ARG A 432 -12.56 -19.72 -3.37
N TRP A 433 -11.72 -18.70 -3.26
CA TRP A 433 -11.88 -17.61 -2.31
C TRP A 433 -13.15 -16.78 -2.59
N LEU A 434 -13.46 -16.55 -3.88
CA LEU A 434 -14.69 -15.89 -4.30
C LEU A 434 -15.90 -16.78 -3.99
N LYS A 435 -15.88 -18.05 -4.40
CA LYS A 435 -17.00 -18.98 -4.13
C LYS A 435 -17.35 -19.07 -2.65
N SER A 436 -16.37 -19.10 -1.75
CA SER A 436 -16.65 -19.14 -0.31
C SER A 436 -17.34 -17.89 0.25
N ARG A 437 -17.40 -16.79 -0.52
CA ARG A 437 -17.95 -15.50 -0.09
C ARG A 437 -19.21 -15.08 -0.86
N LEU A 438 -19.32 -15.51 -2.11
CA LEU A 438 -20.45 -15.17 -2.97
C LEU A 438 -21.67 -16.07 -2.74
N GLY A 439 -21.49 -17.23 -2.08
CA GLY A 439 -22.52 -18.26 -1.91
C GLY A 439 -22.59 -19.17 -3.12
#